data_AF-A0A5N1L729-F1
#
_entry.id   AF-A0A5N1L729-F1
#
_cell.length_a   1.000
_cell.length_b   1.000
_cell.length_c   1.000
_cell.angle_alpha   90.00
_cell.angle_beta   90.00
_cell.angle_gamma   90.00
#
_symmetry.space_group_name_H-M   'P 1'
#
loop_
_entity.id
_entity.type
_entity.pdbx_description
1 polymer ?
#
loop_
_entity_poly.entity_id
_entity_poly.type
_entity_poly.pdbx_seq_one_letter_code
_entity_poly.pdbx_strand_id
1 'polypeptide(L)'
;MQGSTQPDDTRAELYVRSLLPDGHTQQQAAVIDRLQGLSDTDVLSDVTVQVIGRQIPSTPAEARTELGLFALNRVSVFQEWAKRNNCSLEPAFQVRSVDSEMSGEQYRALVFPVQLLAEYDGSELRCVTPHTADGETVTVMDRLTMLEGEEELTLSSLERASAARPPAQSDPPAVDTFDEDSDPLLPE
;
A
#
# COMPACT_ATOMS: atom_id res chain seq x y z
N MET A 1 -5.93 -26.92 -5.91
CA MET A 1 -4.65 -26.21 -5.82
C MET A 1 -4.90 -25.04 -4.89
N GLN A 2 -4.31 -25.05 -3.70
CA GLN A 2 -4.46 -23.96 -2.74
C GLN A 2 -3.39 -22.93 -3.11
N GLY A 3 -3.83 -21.80 -3.68
CA GLY A 3 -2.96 -20.65 -3.84
C GLY A 3 -2.80 -20.03 -2.47
N SER A 4 -1.68 -20.30 -1.81
CA SER A 4 -1.23 -19.48 -0.71
C SER A 4 -1.06 -18.07 -1.28
N THR A 5 -1.96 -17.15 -0.95
CA THR A 5 -1.72 -15.72 -1.16
C THR A 5 -0.58 -15.37 -0.23
N GLN A 6 0.64 -15.55 -0.73
CA GLN A 6 1.84 -15.17 -0.02
C GLN A 6 1.89 -13.64 -0.08
N PRO A 7 2.09 -12.94 1.05
CA PRO A 7 2.22 -11.48 1.07
C PRO A 7 3.37 -10.94 0.17
N ASP A 8 4.25 -11.81 -0.33
CA ASP A 8 5.51 -11.49 -1.00
C ASP A 8 5.43 -10.95 -2.45
N ASP A 9 4.26 -10.75 -3.07
CA ASP A 9 4.19 -10.24 -4.47
C ASP A 9 3.38 -8.94 -4.63
N THR A 10 3.17 -8.21 -3.53
CA THR A 10 2.49 -6.91 -3.60
C THR A 10 3.46 -5.83 -4.06
N ARG A 11 3.30 -5.31 -5.28
CA ARG A 11 4.14 -4.25 -5.86
C ARG A 11 3.39 -2.92 -5.94
N ALA A 12 4.09 -1.83 -5.69
CA ALA A 12 3.56 -0.48 -5.85
C ALA A 12 4.19 0.27 -7.03
N GLU A 13 3.36 1.02 -7.75
CA GLU A 13 3.79 2.00 -8.74
C GLU A 13 3.29 3.40 -8.38
N LEU A 14 4.21 4.31 -8.09
CA LEU A 14 3.92 5.71 -7.80
C LEU A 14 4.15 6.57 -9.04
N TYR A 15 3.11 7.26 -9.51
CA TYR A 15 3.21 8.23 -10.59
C TYR A 15 3.23 9.65 -10.02
N VAL A 16 4.27 10.41 -10.33
CA VAL A 16 4.46 11.79 -9.84
C VAL A 16 4.56 12.78 -11.00
N ARG A 17 3.98 13.98 -10.82
CA ARG A 17 4.13 15.06 -11.81
C ARG A 17 5.51 15.73 -11.71
N SER A 18 6.18 15.85 -12.86
CA SER A 18 7.58 16.33 -12.98
C SER A 18 7.85 17.81 -12.65
N LEU A 19 6.84 18.67 -12.58
CA LEU A 19 7.00 20.13 -12.60
C LEU A 19 6.09 20.82 -11.59
N LEU A 20 6.37 20.61 -10.31
CA LEU A 20 5.66 21.30 -9.24
C LEU A 20 6.61 22.23 -8.49
N PRO A 21 6.14 23.41 -8.02
CA PRO A 21 6.93 24.30 -7.16
C PRO A 21 7.43 23.58 -5.90
N ASP A 22 8.52 24.09 -5.31
CA ASP A 22 9.34 23.45 -4.25
C ASP A 22 8.55 22.82 -3.07
N GLY A 23 7.37 23.36 -2.72
CA GLY A 23 6.52 22.79 -1.66
C GLY A 23 5.90 21.42 -1.97
N HIS A 24 5.72 21.09 -3.25
CA HIS A 24 5.20 19.77 -3.66
C HIS A 24 6.28 18.69 -3.66
N THR A 25 7.55 19.08 -3.81
CA THR A 25 8.69 18.16 -3.79
C THR A 25 8.83 17.52 -2.42
N GLN A 26 8.58 18.26 -1.32
CA GLN A 26 8.64 17.71 0.03
C GLN A 26 7.53 16.69 0.30
N GLN A 27 6.31 16.94 -0.19
CA GLN A 27 5.21 15.99 -0.05
C GLN A 27 5.45 14.72 -0.89
N GLN A 28 6.01 14.86 -2.10
CA GLN A 28 6.39 13.72 -2.93
C GLN A 28 7.52 12.90 -2.28
N ALA A 29 8.53 13.56 -1.72
CA ALA A 29 9.60 12.90 -0.98
C ALA A 29 9.04 12.09 0.20
N ALA A 30 8.18 12.67 1.02
CA ALA A 30 7.57 11.97 2.15
C ALA A 30 6.76 10.72 1.73
N VAL A 31 6.08 10.77 0.57
CA VAL A 31 5.36 9.61 0.02
C VAL A 31 6.32 8.53 -0.45
N ILE A 32 7.41 8.91 -1.10
CA ILE A 32 8.46 7.98 -1.55
C ILE A 32 9.13 7.33 -0.32
N ASP A 33 9.49 8.11 0.70
CA ASP A 33 10.13 7.61 1.92
C ASP A 33 9.23 6.60 2.65
N ARG A 34 7.92 6.85 2.73
CA ARG A 34 6.95 5.90 3.33
C ARG A 34 6.82 4.61 2.51
N LEU A 35 6.76 4.71 1.19
CA LEU A 35 6.74 3.53 0.32
C LEU A 35 8.02 2.70 0.44
N GLN A 36 9.18 3.36 0.55
CA GLN A 36 10.45 2.69 0.80
C GLN A 36 10.44 1.97 2.15
N GLY A 37 9.94 2.62 3.21
CA GLY A 37 9.76 1.98 4.51
C GLY A 37 8.89 0.71 4.45
N LEU A 38 7.77 0.75 3.72
CA LEU A 38 6.92 -0.41 3.48
C LEU A 38 7.61 -1.52 2.68
N SER A 39 8.56 -1.17 1.81
CA SER A 39 9.34 -2.15 1.07
C SER A 39 10.44 -2.77 1.94
N ASP A 40 11.09 -1.96 2.78
CA ASP A 40 12.11 -2.42 3.73
C ASP A 40 11.53 -3.36 4.81
N THR A 41 10.23 -3.29 5.08
CA THR A 41 9.50 -4.19 6.00
C THR A 41 8.79 -5.36 5.31
N ASP A 42 9.08 -5.62 4.02
CA ASP A 42 8.49 -6.68 3.18
C ASP A 42 6.96 -6.59 3.02
N VAL A 43 6.33 -5.44 3.32
CA VAL A 43 4.91 -5.19 3.02
C VAL A 43 4.69 -4.99 1.51
N LEU A 44 5.66 -4.36 0.86
CA LEU A 44 5.73 -4.19 -0.59
C LEU A 44 6.99 -4.88 -1.14
N SER A 45 6.81 -5.79 -2.08
CA SER A 45 7.92 -6.52 -2.70
C SER A 45 8.74 -5.66 -3.66
N ASP A 46 8.14 -4.63 -4.24
CA ASP A 46 8.81 -3.67 -5.12
C ASP A 46 8.07 -2.32 -5.15
N VAL A 47 8.84 -1.24 -5.34
CA VAL A 47 8.32 0.12 -5.51
C VAL A 47 8.96 0.75 -6.74
N THR A 48 8.14 1.07 -7.74
CA THR A 48 8.57 1.79 -8.95
C THR A 48 8.04 3.23 -8.94
N VAL A 49 8.88 4.23 -9.21
CA VAL A 49 8.45 5.63 -9.38
C VAL A 49 8.46 6.03 -10.86
N GLN A 50 7.34 6.53 -11.36
CA GLN A 50 7.13 6.98 -12.73
C GLN A 50 6.88 8.49 -12.78
N VAL A 51 7.70 9.20 -13.55
CA VAL A 51 7.53 10.65 -13.73
C VAL A 51 6.66 10.91 -14.95
N ILE A 52 5.55 11.62 -14.75
CA ILE A 52 4.59 11.96 -15.79
C ILE A 52 4.43 13.48 -15.97
N GLY A 53 4.07 13.88 -17.18
CA GLY A 53 3.65 15.25 -17.44
C GLY A 53 2.33 15.59 -16.75
N ARG A 54 2.03 16.88 -16.62
CA ARG A 54 0.75 17.36 -16.05
C ARG A 54 -0.46 16.80 -16.79
N GLN A 55 -0.34 16.72 -18.11
CA GLN A 55 -1.40 16.29 -19.01
C GLN A 55 -0.82 15.52 -20.18
N ILE A 56 -1.59 14.57 -20.69
CA ILE A 56 -1.29 13.83 -21.92
C ILE A 56 -2.48 13.95 -22.89
N PRO A 57 -2.27 13.78 -24.19
CA PRO A 57 -3.38 13.67 -25.14
C PRO A 57 -4.32 12.53 -24.73
N SER A 58 -5.62 12.71 -24.91
CA SER A 58 -6.62 11.75 -24.41
C SER A 58 -6.77 10.51 -25.27
N THR A 59 -6.16 10.48 -26.47
CA THR A 59 -6.26 9.36 -27.41
C THR A 59 -4.89 8.87 -27.87
N PRO A 60 -4.74 7.57 -28.20
CA PRO A 60 -3.49 7.02 -28.73
C PRO A 60 -3.05 7.68 -30.04
N ALA A 61 -4.00 8.08 -30.90
CA ALA A 61 -3.70 8.75 -32.16
C ALA A 61 -3.04 10.12 -31.96
N GLU A 62 -3.35 10.79 -30.84
CA GLU A 62 -2.77 12.08 -30.48
C GLU A 62 -1.49 11.93 -29.63
N ALA A 63 -1.25 10.75 -29.04
CA ALA A 63 -0.04 10.46 -28.27
C ALA A 63 1.16 10.22 -29.20
N ARG A 64 1.92 11.30 -29.43
CA ARG A 64 3.11 11.29 -30.31
C ARG A 64 4.39 10.81 -29.64
N THR A 65 4.31 10.35 -28.39
CA THR A 65 5.47 9.89 -27.60
C THR A 65 5.17 8.54 -26.95
N GLU A 66 6.21 7.72 -26.78
CA GLU A 66 6.11 6.42 -26.10
C GLU A 66 5.58 6.58 -24.67
N LEU A 67 6.05 7.62 -23.96
CA LEU A 67 5.56 7.96 -22.62
C LEU A 67 4.06 8.29 -22.62
N GLY A 68 3.57 9.01 -23.64
CA GLY A 68 2.14 9.33 -23.78
C GLY A 68 1.29 8.08 -24.01
N LEU A 69 1.76 7.16 -24.86
CA LEU A 69 1.08 5.88 -25.11
C LEU A 69 1.08 4.98 -23.87
N PHE A 70 2.22 4.88 -23.18
CA PHE A 70 2.33 4.16 -21.91
C PHE A 70 1.34 4.69 -20.87
N ALA A 71 1.31 6.01 -20.67
CA ALA A 71 0.43 6.63 -19.69
C ALA A 71 -1.06 6.44 -20.05
N LEU A 72 -1.44 6.48 -21.33
CA LEU A 72 -2.80 6.16 -21.78
C LEU A 72 -3.21 4.71 -21.52
N ASN A 73 -2.32 3.77 -21.80
CA ASN A 73 -2.55 2.36 -21.51
C ASN A 73 -2.81 2.16 -20.01
N ARG A 74 -1.97 2.75 -19.15
CA ARG A 74 -2.14 2.70 -17.69
C ARG A 74 -3.45 3.31 -17.23
N VAL A 75 -3.84 4.48 -17.74
CA VAL A 75 -5.13 5.08 -17.41
C VAL A 75 -6.31 4.19 -17.81
N SER A 76 -6.22 3.51 -18.95
CA SER A 76 -7.28 2.58 -19.39
C SER A 76 -7.45 1.42 -18.40
N VAL A 77 -6.33 0.86 -17.91
CA VAL A 77 -6.34 -0.18 -16.87
C VAL A 77 -6.92 0.34 -15.56
N PHE A 78 -6.56 1.55 -15.14
CA PHE A 78 -7.08 2.17 -13.90
C PHE A 78 -8.58 2.47 -13.98
N GLN A 79 -9.06 2.97 -15.13
CA GLN A 79 -10.49 3.23 -15.33
C GLN A 79 -11.31 1.94 -15.30
N GLU A 80 -10.76 0.87 -15.86
CA GLU A 80 -11.41 -0.43 -15.85
C GLU A 80 -11.45 -1.03 -14.43
N TRP A 81 -10.37 -0.89 -13.66
CA TRP A 81 -10.36 -1.22 -12.23
C TRP A 81 -11.44 -0.43 -11.47
N ALA A 82 -11.54 0.89 -11.68
CA ALA A 82 -12.51 1.72 -10.98
C ALA A 82 -13.95 1.28 -11.28
N LYS A 83 -14.27 0.97 -12.54
CA LYS A 83 -15.58 0.44 -12.93
C LYS A 83 -15.91 -0.88 -12.24
N ARG A 84 -14.95 -1.82 -12.19
CA ARG A 84 -15.15 -3.13 -11.55
C ARG A 84 -15.39 -3.02 -10.05
N ASN A 85 -14.77 -2.04 -9.40
CA ASN A 85 -14.88 -1.80 -7.97
C ASN A 85 -15.97 -0.79 -7.60
N ASN A 86 -16.77 -0.34 -8.57
CA ASN A 86 -17.80 0.69 -8.37
C ASN A 86 -17.26 2.00 -7.76
N CYS A 87 -16.02 2.35 -8.11
CA CYS A 87 -15.35 3.57 -7.70
C CYS A 87 -15.23 4.55 -8.88
N SER A 88 -14.92 5.81 -8.57
CA SER A 88 -14.56 6.83 -9.55
C SER A 88 -13.12 7.28 -9.36
N LEU A 89 -12.41 7.54 -10.46
CA LEU A 89 -11.11 8.23 -10.41
C LEU A 89 -11.27 9.76 -10.42
N GLU A 90 -12.49 10.25 -10.61
CA GLU A 90 -12.81 11.67 -10.46
C GLU A 90 -12.96 12.03 -8.97
N PRO A 91 -12.59 13.26 -8.57
CA PRO A 91 -12.17 14.40 -9.40
C PRO A 91 -10.66 14.45 -9.72
N ALA A 92 -9.90 13.45 -9.28
CA ALA A 92 -8.44 13.47 -9.34
C ALA A 92 -7.89 13.29 -10.76
N PHE A 93 -8.51 12.40 -11.55
CA PHE A 93 -8.35 12.37 -13.00
C PHE A 93 -9.40 13.26 -13.65
N GLN A 94 -8.98 14.12 -14.59
CA GLN A 94 -9.89 14.99 -15.32
C GLN A 94 -9.65 14.88 -16.82
N VAL A 95 -10.73 14.87 -17.60
CA VAL A 95 -10.66 15.13 -19.04
C VAL A 95 -10.94 16.61 -19.26
N ARG A 96 -10.03 17.33 -19.89
CA ARG A 96 -10.21 18.75 -20.23
C ARG A 96 -10.14 18.95 -21.75
N SER A 97 -11.02 19.79 -22.27
CA SER A 97 -10.83 20.35 -23.62
C SER A 97 -9.78 21.45 -23.53
N VAL A 98 -8.82 21.42 -24.45
CA VAL A 98 -7.74 22.39 -24.56
C VAL A 98 -7.84 23.06 -25.92
N ASP A 99 -7.97 24.37 -25.89
CA ASP A 99 -7.87 25.25 -27.06
C ASP A 99 -6.38 25.54 -27.32
N SER A 100 -5.87 25.06 -28.45
CA SER A 100 -4.53 25.44 -28.91
C SER A 100 -4.63 26.80 -29.61
N GLU A 101 -4.32 27.88 -28.91
CA GLU A 101 -4.30 29.23 -29.50
C GLU A 101 -3.30 29.34 -30.67
N MET A 102 -2.26 28.49 -30.67
CA MET A 102 -1.22 28.50 -31.70
C MET A 102 -1.62 27.79 -32.99
N SER A 103 -2.39 26.69 -32.91
CA SER A 103 -2.85 25.94 -34.10
C SER A 103 -4.32 26.17 -34.45
N GLY A 104 -5.10 26.79 -33.56
CA GLY A 104 -6.56 26.94 -33.70
C GLY A 104 -7.34 25.63 -33.49
N GLU A 105 -6.66 24.55 -33.08
CA GLU A 105 -7.27 23.23 -32.89
C GLU A 105 -7.75 23.04 -31.45
N GLN A 106 -8.89 22.38 -31.28
CA GLN A 106 -9.32 21.85 -29.98
C GLN A 106 -8.94 20.39 -29.86
N TYR A 107 -8.30 20.02 -28.75
CA TYR A 107 -8.03 18.64 -28.42
C TYR A 107 -8.40 18.32 -26.97
N ARG A 108 -8.62 17.04 -26.66
CA ARG A 108 -8.91 16.60 -25.29
C ARG A 108 -7.63 16.11 -24.62
N ALA A 109 -7.42 16.53 -23.39
CA ALA A 109 -6.28 16.15 -22.58
C ALA A 109 -6.75 15.43 -21.31
N LEU A 110 -6.07 14.34 -20.98
CA LEU A 110 -6.17 13.69 -19.68
C LEU A 110 -5.22 14.38 -18.72
N VAL A 111 -5.76 14.86 -17.62
CA VAL A 111 -5.05 15.55 -16.55
C VAL A 111 -4.91 14.57 -15.39
N PHE A 112 -3.67 14.18 -15.10
CA PHE A 112 -3.35 13.26 -14.01
C PHE A 112 -3.46 13.96 -12.65
N PRO A 113 -3.63 13.28 -11.53
CA PRO A 113 -3.39 13.93 -10.23
C PRO A 113 -1.92 14.33 -10.06
N VAL A 114 -1.62 15.06 -8.98
CA VAL A 114 -0.23 15.38 -8.57
C VAL A 114 0.58 14.12 -8.26
N GLN A 115 -0.09 13.15 -7.65
CA GLN A 115 0.42 11.85 -7.30
C GLN A 115 -0.68 10.81 -7.46
N LEU A 116 -0.28 9.61 -7.86
CA LEU A 116 -1.15 8.45 -8.05
C LEU A 116 -0.38 7.21 -7.62
N LEU A 117 -0.98 6.38 -6.81
CA LEU A 117 -0.44 5.10 -6.40
C LEU A 117 -1.29 3.97 -7.01
N ALA A 118 -0.63 3.01 -7.64
CA ALA A 118 -1.26 1.78 -8.11
C ALA A 118 -0.58 0.59 -7.42
N GLU A 119 -1.37 -0.27 -6.81
CA GLU A 119 -0.91 -1.48 -6.11
C GLU A 119 -1.28 -2.71 -6.93
N TYR A 120 -0.33 -3.63 -7.07
CA TYR A 120 -0.44 -4.86 -7.83
C TYR A 120 -0.23 -6.04 -6.92
N ASP A 121 -1.02 -7.10 -7.10
CA ASP A 121 -0.72 -8.44 -6.59
C ASP A 121 -0.32 -9.29 -7.80
N GLY A 122 0.99 -9.51 -7.96
CA GLY A 122 1.59 -10.02 -9.19
C GLY A 122 1.22 -9.17 -10.42
N SER A 123 0.32 -9.67 -11.27
CA SER A 123 -0.15 -8.95 -12.47
C SER A 123 -1.52 -8.28 -12.30
N GLU A 124 -2.20 -8.54 -11.18
CA GLU A 124 -3.56 -8.04 -10.94
C GLU A 124 -3.51 -6.69 -10.25
N LEU A 125 -4.21 -5.71 -10.81
CA LEU A 125 -4.35 -4.39 -10.20
C LEU A 125 -5.31 -4.46 -9.02
N ARG A 126 -4.78 -4.30 -7.80
CA ARG A 126 -5.51 -4.39 -6.54
C ARG A 126 -6.15 -3.07 -6.16
N CYS A 127 -5.41 -1.97 -6.25
CA CYS A 127 -5.89 -0.65 -5.83
C CYS A 127 -5.30 0.47 -6.67
N VAL A 128 -6.08 1.53 -6.90
CA VAL A 128 -5.60 2.80 -7.45
C VAL A 128 -6.04 3.94 -6.54
N THR A 129 -5.11 4.79 -6.12
CA THR A 129 -5.44 6.00 -5.35
C THR A 129 -4.79 7.24 -5.96
N PRO A 130 -5.48 8.39 -5.99
CA PRO A 130 -6.78 8.63 -5.38
C PRO A 130 -7.97 8.02 -6.17
N HIS A 131 -8.98 7.58 -5.44
CA HIS A 131 -10.29 7.21 -5.97
C HIS A 131 -11.39 7.64 -5.01
N THR A 132 -12.61 7.73 -5.51
CA THR A 132 -13.82 8.03 -4.74
C THR A 132 -14.73 6.81 -4.74
N ALA A 133 -15.12 6.34 -3.56
CA ALA A 133 -16.09 5.28 -3.35
C ALA A 133 -17.15 5.79 -2.37
N ASP A 134 -18.43 5.54 -2.64
CA ASP A 134 -19.55 5.93 -1.77
C ASP A 134 -19.55 7.42 -1.31
N GLY A 135 -18.97 8.31 -2.14
CA GLY A 135 -18.87 9.74 -1.87
C GLY A 135 -17.63 10.17 -1.06
N GLU A 136 -16.79 9.23 -0.63
CA GLU A 136 -15.55 9.49 0.09
C GLU A 136 -14.34 9.27 -0.82
N THR A 137 -13.40 10.22 -0.79
CA THR A 137 -12.14 10.12 -1.55
C THR A 137 -11.05 9.54 -0.69
N VAL A 138 -10.50 8.40 -1.09
CA VAL A 138 -9.28 7.83 -0.52
C VAL A 138 -8.08 8.44 -1.25
N THR A 139 -7.21 9.13 -0.52
CA THR A 139 -5.98 9.71 -1.08
C THR A 139 -4.81 8.72 -1.03
N VAL A 140 -3.70 9.06 -1.72
CA VAL A 140 -2.44 8.30 -1.60
C VAL A 140 -1.97 8.22 -0.15
N MET A 141 -2.08 9.32 0.60
CA MET A 141 -1.64 9.36 2.00
C MET A 141 -2.53 8.51 2.92
N ASP A 142 -3.84 8.48 2.67
CA ASP A 142 -4.77 7.63 3.41
C ASP A 142 -4.43 6.16 3.18
N ARG A 143 -4.17 5.78 1.92
CA ARG A 143 -3.83 4.40 1.59
C ARG A 143 -2.50 3.95 2.18
N LEU A 144 -1.47 4.81 2.19
CA LEU A 144 -0.22 4.53 2.89
C LEU A 144 -0.45 4.29 4.39
N THR A 145 -1.29 5.11 5.01
CA THR A 145 -1.64 4.94 6.44
C THR A 145 -2.38 3.62 6.68
N MET A 146 -3.23 3.18 5.74
CA MET A 146 -3.87 1.87 5.82
C MET A 146 -2.86 0.73 5.69
N LEU A 147 -1.90 0.81 4.76
CA LEU A 147 -0.86 -0.20 4.58
C LEU A 147 0.03 -0.35 5.83
N GLU A 148 0.47 0.75 6.41
CA GLU A 148 1.23 0.76 7.67
C GLU A 148 0.40 0.21 8.84
N GLY A 149 -0.90 0.49 8.88
CA GLY A 149 -1.80 -0.09 9.89
C GLY A 149 -2.02 -1.59 9.70
N GLU A 150 -2.13 -2.04 8.45
CA GLU A 150 -2.23 -3.47 8.09
C GLU A 150 -0.96 -4.22 8.54
N GLU A 151 0.23 -3.64 8.29
CA GLU A 151 1.52 -4.16 8.78
C GLU A 151 1.53 -4.36 10.29
N GLU A 152 1.29 -3.30 11.08
CA GLU A 152 1.34 -3.35 12.55
C GLU A 152 0.38 -4.41 13.14
N LEU A 153 -0.81 -4.56 12.53
CA LEU A 153 -1.77 -5.60 12.92
C LEU A 153 -1.26 -7.01 12.59
N THR A 154 -0.61 -7.19 11.45
CA THR A 154 -0.02 -8.49 11.08
C THR A 154 1.14 -8.88 11.99
N LEU A 155 2.07 -7.94 12.27
CA LEU A 155 3.20 -8.16 13.16
C LEU A 155 2.74 -8.50 14.58
N SER A 156 1.83 -7.70 15.15
CA SER A 156 1.31 -7.94 16.49
C SER A 156 0.53 -9.28 16.60
N SER A 157 -0.12 -9.72 15.52
CA SER A 157 -0.79 -11.03 15.48
C SER A 157 0.21 -12.18 15.43
N LEU A 158 1.30 -12.04 14.66
CA LEU A 158 2.38 -13.03 14.60
C LEU A 158 3.15 -13.12 15.92
N GLU A 159 3.45 -11.98 16.54
CA GLU A 159 4.08 -11.93 17.86
C GLU A 159 3.23 -12.62 18.93
N ARG A 160 1.91 -12.33 18.95
CA ARG A 160 0.97 -13.03 19.85
C ARG A 160 0.92 -14.53 19.60
N ALA A 161 0.95 -14.97 18.34
CA ALA A 161 0.99 -16.39 17.99
C ALA A 161 2.33 -17.05 18.40
N SER A 162 3.45 -16.32 18.28
CA SER A 162 4.79 -16.77 18.65
C SER A 162 4.97 -16.86 20.18
N ALA A 163 4.42 -15.90 20.93
CA ALA A 163 4.45 -15.87 22.38
C ALA A 163 3.56 -16.93 23.05
N ALA A 164 2.64 -17.57 22.30
CA ALA A 164 1.72 -18.60 22.80
C ALA A 164 2.37 -20.00 22.96
N ARG A 165 3.61 -20.07 23.48
CA ARG A 165 4.17 -21.30 24.04
C ARG A 165 4.04 -21.23 25.56
N PRO A 166 3.13 -22.00 26.20
CA PRO A 166 3.00 -21.94 27.65
C PRO A 166 4.28 -22.49 28.32
N PRO A 167 4.72 -21.93 29.45
CA PRO A 167 5.71 -22.61 30.29
C PRO A 167 5.12 -23.95 30.69
N ALA A 168 5.86 -25.03 30.46
CA ALA A 168 5.58 -26.31 31.08
C ALA A 168 5.69 -26.13 32.59
N GLN A 169 4.57 -25.85 33.26
CA GLN A 169 4.42 -26.05 34.70
C GLN A 169 4.27 -27.55 34.91
N SER A 170 5.40 -28.24 35.00
CA SER A 170 5.42 -29.50 35.73
C SER A 170 5.42 -29.12 37.21
N ASP A 171 4.28 -29.36 37.85
CA ASP A 171 4.07 -29.25 39.29
C ASP A 171 5.25 -29.83 40.10
N PRO A 172 5.67 -29.21 41.20
CA PRO A 172 6.55 -29.85 42.17
C PRO A 172 5.74 -30.87 42.98
N PRO A 173 6.24 -32.10 43.24
CA PRO A 173 5.66 -32.90 44.29
C PRO A 173 6.06 -32.31 45.65
N ALA A 174 5.06 -31.83 46.40
CA ALA A 174 5.07 -31.91 47.86
C ALA A 174 5.20 -33.41 48.23
N VAL A 175 5.89 -33.89 49.26
CA VAL A 175 6.06 -33.49 50.66
C VAL A 175 7.16 -34.42 51.21
N ASP A 176 8.05 -33.93 52.07
CA ASP A 176 8.48 -34.66 53.27
C ASP A 176 9.10 -33.67 54.26
N THR A 177 8.23 -33.05 55.06
CA THR A 177 8.60 -32.56 56.37
C THR A 177 8.20 -33.66 57.35
N PHE A 178 9.13 -34.15 58.17
CA PHE A 178 9.02 -34.46 59.60
C PHE A 178 10.28 -35.27 60.00
N ASP A 179 11.35 -34.58 60.36
CA ASP A 179 12.34 -35.13 61.29
C ASP A 179 12.15 -34.36 62.60
N GLU A 180 11.25 -34.88 63.42
CA GLU A 180 10.95 -34.37 64.75
C GLU A 180 11.77 -35.21 65.73
N ASP A 181 12.82 -34.56 66.24
CA ASP A 181 13.62 -34.97 67.38
C ASP A 181 12.69 -35.40 68.54
N SER A 182 12.68 -36.69 68.87
CA SER A 182 12.06 -37.21 70.10
C SER A 182 12.70 -38.54 70.49
N ASP A 183 13.79 -38.40 71.26
CA ASP A 183 14.20 -39.37 72.28
C ASP A 183 13.02 -39.65 73.23
N PRO A 184 12.67 -40.92 73.48
CA PRO A 184 12.98 -41.46 74.80
C PRO A 184 13.26 -42.97 74.81
N LEU A 185 14.18 -43.43 75.67
CA LEU A 185 13.99 -44.63 76.52
C LEU A 185 15.13 -44.83 77.56
N LEU A 186 14.80 -44.54 78.82
CA LEU A 186 15.25 -45.24 80.05
C LEU A 186 13.97 -45.46 80.89
N PRO A 187 13.87 -46.39 81.88
CA PRO A 187 14.88 -47.18 82.63
C PRO A 187 14.51 -48.70 82.65
N GLU A 188 15.04 -49.67 83.42
CA GLU A 188 15.86 -49.82 84.64
C GLU A 188 17.00 -50.85 84.43
#